data_AF-A0A948XC39-F1
#
_entry.id   AF-A0A948XC39-F1
#
_cell.length_a   1.000
_cell.length_b   1.000
_cell.length_c   1.000
_cell.angle_alpha   90.00
_cell.angle_beta   90.00
_cell.angle_gamma   90.00
#
_symmetry.space_group_name_H-M   'P 1'
#
loop_
_entity.id
_entity.type
_entity.pdbx_description
1 polymer ?
#
loop_
_entity_poly.entity_id
_entity_poly.type
_entity_poly.pdbx_seq_one_letter_code
_entity_poly.pdbx_strand_id
1 'polypeptide(L)'
;NILAKCLLKARTRNIQFGDTTKFTPDSPISYQLSNLIDALEEEAGKLERLADSHRYTQLRLTIEQFFHDRRYRFIFNPEFASHSLEKLLGDLLRIPVADKPISIIDLAGVPTEIINVVVSTLTRMILDYAIWAPREQRKPVLLVCEEAHRYLPRVRSTVTRSVERQLERIAREGRKYGVCLGLVTQRPSELSETALSQCGTILSMRLNNLNDQAQLRACMSEGARAMVDVIATLKNRECVISGDGVPVPMRVLIDTVAEDRKPASDDPVFSTSWSQDAGAELLNETVNRWRKER
;
A
#
# COMPACT_ATOMS: atom_id res chain seq x y z
N ASN A 1 3.92 -11.50 -23.87
CA ASN A 1 2.93 -11.26 -22.80
C ASN A 1 1.66 -10.72 -23.44
N ILE A 2 0.57 -11.51 -23.46
CA ILE A 2 -0.69 -11.19 -24.15
C ILE A 2 -1.30 -9.89 -23.62
N LEU A 3 -1.40 -9.75 -22.29
CA LEU A 3 -2.03 -8.61 -21.64
C LEU A 3 -1.28 -7.30 -21.95
N ALA A 4 0.06 -7.33 -21.92
CA ALA A 4 0.87 -6.15 -22.21
C ALA A 4 0.63 -5.59 -23.62
N LYS A 5 0.50 -6.47 -24.63
CA LYS A 5 0.20 -6.09 -26.02
C LYS A 5 -1.18 -5.44 -26.14
N CYS A 6 -2.19 -6.06 -25.51
CA CYS A 6 -3.57 -5.58 -25.58
C CYS A 6 -3.76 -4.26 -24.80
N LEU A 7 -3.08 -4.11 -23.65
CA LEU A 7 -3.08 -2.85 -22.89
C LEU A 7 -2.49 -1.70 -23.68
N LEU A 8 -1.36 -1.90 -24.37
CA LEU A 8 -0.76 -0.87 -25.21
C LEU A 8 -1.73 -0.41 -26.29
N LYS A 9 -2.35 -1.37 -27.00
CA LYS A 9 -3.35 -1.09 -28.04
C LYS A 9 -4.59 -0.36 -27.50
N ALA A 10 -5.09 -0.77 -26.35
CA ALA A 10 -6.24 -0.14 -25.71
C ALA A 10 -5.97 1.32 -25.30
N ARG A 11 -4.75 1.61 -24.83
CA ARG A 11 -4.31 2.96 -24.42
C ARG A 11 -4.04 3.88 -25.59
N THR A 12 -3.52 3.36 -26.70
CA THR A 12 -3.20 4.20 -27.88
C THR A 12 -4.41 4.48 -28.76
N ARG A 13 -5.52 3.73 -28.62
CA ARG A 13 -6.71 3.83 -29.49
C ARG A 13 -7.32 5.23 -29.56
N ASN A 14 -7.24 6.01 -28.48
CA ASN A 14 -7.82 7.36 -28.40
C ASN A 14 -6.79 8.50 -28.52
N ILE A 15 -5.51 8.18 -28.77
CA ILE A 15 -4.46 9.18 -28.93
C ILE A 15 -4.51 9.68 -30.37
N GLN A 16 -5.24 10.77 -30.62
CA GLN A 16 -5.44 11.32 -31.96
C GLN A 16 -4.16 11.98 -32.54
N PHE A 17 -3.22 12.41 -31.71
CA PHE A 17 -2.00 13.10 -32.14
C PHE A 17 -0.80 12.73 -31.26
N GLY A 18 0.23 12.11 -31.85
CA GLY A 18 1.48 11.78 -31.18
C GLY A 18 2.18 10.53 -31.74
N ASP A 19 3.49 10.46 -31.55
CA ASP A 19 4.28 9.27 -31.89
C ASP A 19 4.00 8.16 -30.87
N THR A 20 3.15 7.21 -31.25
CA THR A 20 2.74 6.10 -30.38
C THR A 20 3.87 5.12 -30.06
N THR A 21 5.00 5.18 -30.78
CA THR A 21 6.15 4.29 -30.55
C THR A 21 6.85 4.54 -29.21
N LYS A 22 6.61 5.70 -28.58
CA LYS A 22 7.19 6.07 -27.28
C LYS A 22 6.43 5.50 -26.08
N PHE A 23 5.25 4.93 -26.28
CA PHE A 23 4.42 4.42 -25.19
C PHE A 23 4.71 2.96 -24.87
N THR A 24 4.62 2.64 -23.59
CA THR A 24 4.77 1.27 -23.08
C THR A 24 3.47 0.80 -22.44
N PRO A 25 3.29 -0.51 -22.21
CA PRO A 25 2.16 -1.05 -21.45
C PRO A 25 2.05 -0.54 -20.01
N ASP A 26 3.03 0.20 -19.51
CA ASP A 26 3.03 0.83 -18.18
C ASP A 26 2.87 2.35 -18.24
N SER A 27 2.84 2.98 -19.42
CA SER A 27 2.56 4.40 -19.56
C SER A 27 1.19 4.75 -18.95
N PRO A 28 1.07 5.78 -18.09
CA PRO A 28 -0.13 6.06 -17.30
C PRO A 28 -1.20 6.79 -18.13
N ILE A 29 -1.61 6.16 -19.23
CA ILE A 29 -2.63 6.66 -20.16
C ILE A 29 -3.93 5.97 -19.83
N SER A 30 -4.98 6.77 -19.65
CA SER A 30 -6.32 6.25 -19.39
C SER A 30 -6.85 5.46 -20.58
N TYR A 31 -7.61 4.42 -20.30
CA TYR A 31 -8.27 3.61 -21.31
C TYR A 31 -9.60 3.10 -20.75
N GLN A 32 -10.56 2.86 -21.63
CA GLN A 32 -11.82 2.21 -21.25
C GLN A 32 -11.64 0.69 -21.28
N LEU A 33 -12.35 -0.01 -20.39
CA LEU A 33 -12.32 -1.47 -20.38
C LEU A 33 -12.76 -2.07 -21.72
N SER A 34 -13.78 -1.49 -22.36
CA SER A 34 -14.22 -1.88 -23.71
C SER A 34 -13.07 -1.91 -24.71
N ASN A 35 -12.19 -0.90 -24.71
CA ASN A 35 -11.02 -0.88 -25.59
C ASN A 35 -10.04 -2.04 -25.32
N LEU A 36 -9.92 -2.49 -24.08
CA LEU A 36 -9.09 -3.65 -23.73
C LEU A 36 -9.74 -4.96 -24.18
N ILE A 37 -11.05 -5.08 -24.00
CA ILE A 37 -11.82 -6.25 -24.46
C ILE A 37 -11.76 -6.37 -25.98
N ASP A 38 -12.03 -5.29 -26.71
CA ASP A 38 -11.92 -5.26 -28.17
C ASP A 38 -10.51 -5.62 -28.64
N ALA A 39 -9.47 -5.11 -27.95
CA ALA A 39 -8.08 -5.45 -28.27
C ALA A 39 -7.79 -6.95 -28.08
N LEU A 40 -8.35 -7.58 -27.05
CA LEU A 40 -8.21 -9.02 -26.82
C LEU A 40 -8.92 -9.84 -27.91
N GLU A 41 -10.12 -9.44 -28.30
CA GLU A 41 -10.92 -10.12 -29.34
C GLU A 41 -10.28 -10.01 -30.73
N GLU A 42 -9.85 -8.80 -31.11
CA GLU A 42 -9.16 -8.58 -32.39
C GLU A 42 -7.88 -9.41 -32.50
N GLU A 43 -7.12 -9.57 -31.41
CA GLU A 43 -5.90 -10.37 -31.42
C GLU A 43 -6.19 -11.88 -31.36
N ALA A 44 -7.28 -12.29 -30.70
CA ALA A 44 -7.74 -13.68 -30.71
C ALA A 44 -8.18 -14.16 -32.10
N GLY A 45 -8.78 -13.27 -32.90
CA GLY A 45 -9.28 -13.56 -34.25
C GLY A 45 -8.20 -13.61 -35.35
N LYS A 46 -7.03 -13.00 -35.14
CA LYS A 46 -5.90 -12.99 -36.10
C LYS A 46 -5.02 -14.25 -36.05
N LEU A 47 -5.22 -15.13 -35.08
CA LEU A 47 -4.31 -16.23 -34.79
C LEU A 47 -4.71 -17.51 -35.51
N GLU A 48 -3.81 -18.03 -36.34
CA GLU A 48 -3.97 -19.32 -37.04
C GLU A 48 -3.91 -20.54 -36.09
N ARG A 49 -3.41 -20.37 -34.86
CA ARG A 49 -3.29 -21.43 -33.84
C ARG A 49 -4.42 -21.34 -32.80
N LEU A 50 -5.31 -22.32 -32.80
CA LEU A 50 -6.41 -22.49 -31.83
C LEU A 50 -5.97 -22.40 -30.36
N ALA A 51 -4.79 -22.93 -30.03
CA ALA A 51 -4.26 -22.95 -28.67
C ALA A 51 -3.95 -21.55 -28.11
N ASP A 52 -3.53 -20.61 -28.96
CA ASP A 52 -3.28 -19.24 -28.53
C ASP A 52 -4.59 -18.46 -28.39
N SER A 53 -5.55 -18.65 -29.30
CA SER A 53 -6.88 -18.04 -29.23
C SER A 53 -7.59 -18.33 -27.90
N HIS A 54 -7.50 -19.58 -27.40
CA HIS A 54 -8.08 -19.95 -26.11
C HIS A 54 -7.51 -19.13 -24.93
N ARG A 55 -6.22 -18.76 -24.95
CA ARG A 55 -5.59 -17.96 -23.89
C ARG A 55 -6.12 -16.54 -23.82
N TYR A 56 -6.42 -15.92 -24.97
CA TYR A 56 -7.03 -14.59 -25.02
C TYR A 56 -8.46 -14.64 -24.47
N THR A 57 -9.23 -15.65 -24.85
CA THR A 57 -10.61 -15.85 -24.36
C THR A 57 -10.64 -16.06 -22.85
N GLN A 58 -9.78 -16.92 -22.30
CA GLN A 58 -9.68 -17.15 -20.86
C GLN A 58 -9.30 -15.86 -20.10
N LEU A 59 -8.35 -15.10 -20.64
CA LEU A 59 -7.94 -13.82 -20.04
C LEU A 59 -9.08 -12.80 -20.06
N ARG A 60 -9.83 -12.70 -21.18
CA ARG A 60 -11.01 -11.85 -21.30
C ARG A 60 -12.06 -12.18 -20.23
N LEU A 61 -12.45 -13.45 -20.15
CA LEU A 61 -13.42 -13.92 -19.17
C LEU A 61 -12.98 -13.65 -17.73
N THR A 62 -11.69 -13.85 -17.45
CA THR A 62 -11.11 -13.55 -16.12
C THR A 62 -11.21 -12.06 -15.80
N ILE A 63 -10.88 -11.17 -16.75
CA ILE A 63 -10.97 -9.72 -16.56
C ILE A 63 -12.42 -9.28 -16.33
N GLU A 64 -13.36 -9.79 -17.13
CA GLU A 64 -14.79 -9.49 -16.98
C GLU A 64 -15.32 -9.96 -15.61
N GLN A 65 -14.92 -11.15 -15.16
CA GLN A 65 -15.26 -11.66 -13.82
C GLN A 65 -14.80 -10.71 -12.71
N PHE A 66 -13.53 -10.25 -12.76
CA PHE A 66 -13.02 -9.29 -11.77
C PHE A 66 -13.72 -7.94 -11.83
N PHE A 67 -14.09 -7.48 -13.02
CA PHE A 67 -14.78 -6.20 -13.19
C PHE A 67 -16.20 -6.22 -12.62
N HIS A 68 -16.89 -7.36 -12.72
CA HIS A 68 -18.25 -7.54 -12.21
C HIS A 68 -18.31 -8.01 -10.75
N ASP A 69 -17.18 -8.39 -10.15
CA ASP A 69 -17.11 -8.79 -8.75
C ASP A 69 -17.33 -7.57 -7.83
N ARG A 70 -18.36 -7.68 -6.97
CA ARG A 70 -18.74 -6.63 -6.01
C ARG A 70 -17.60 -6.18 -5.11
N ARG A 71 -16.67 -7.09 -4.79
CA ARG A 71 -15.50 -6.81 -3.96
C ARG A 71 -14.54 -5.79 -4.60
N TYR A 72 -14.53 -5.71 -5.93
CA TYR A 72 -13.69 -4.77 -6.70
C TYR A 72 -14.45 -3.51 -7.11
N ARG A 73 -15.73 -3.38 -6.71
CA ARG A 73 -16.56 -2.23 -7.09
C ARG A 73 -15.92 -0.90 -6.70
N PHE A 74 -15.19 -0.83 -5.59
CA PHE A 74 -14.50 0.40 -5.17
C PHE A 74 -13.38 0.83 -6.14
N ILE A 75 -12.73 -0.12 -6.83
CA ILE A 75 -11.69 0.15 -7.85
C ILE A 75 -12.34 0.58 -9.16
N PHE A 76 -13.42 -0.09 -9.54
CA PHE A 76 -14.07 0.09 -10.84
C PHE A 76 -15.30 1.00 -10.80
N ASN A 77 -15.54 1.74 -9.70
CA ASN A 77 -16.72 2.59 -9.58
C ASN A 77 -16.66 3.74 -10.61
N PRO A 78 -17.62 3.81 -11.56
CA PRO A 78 -17.66 4.85 -12.57
C PRO A 78 -17.75 6.27 -12.01
N GLU A 79 -18.27 6.45 -10.79
CA GLU A 79 -18.34 7.76 -10.13
C GLU A 79 -16.94 8.37 -9.92
N PHE A 80 -15.93 7.53 -9.69
CA PHE A 80 -14.54 7.98 -9.55
C PHE A 80 -13.82 8.10 -10.90
N ALA A 81 -14.37 7.56 -11.99
CA ALA A 81 -13.74 7.56 -13.32
C ALA A 81 -13.60 8.96 -13.95
N SER A 82 -14.26 9.98 -13.38
CA SER A 82 -14.14 11.39 -13.78
C SER A 82 -12.86 12.07 -13.26
N HIS A 83 -12.09 11.42 -12.38
CA HIS A 83 -10.88 12.00 -11.81
C HIS A 83 -9.70 11.80 -12.76
N SER A 84 -9.03 12.91 -13.12
CA SER A 84 -7.79 12.84 -13.88
C SER A 84 -6.64 12.32 -13.01
N LEU A 85 -5.58 11.81 -13.63
CA LEU A 85 -4.40 11.34 -12.90
C LEU A 85 -3.76 12.48 -12.09
N GLU A 86 -3.78 13.70 -12.64
CA GLU A 86 -3.27 14.90 -11.98
C GLU A 86 -4.05 15.20 -10.71
N LYS A 87 -5.38 15.11 -10.74
CA LYS A 87 -6.22 15.32 -9.55
C LYS A 87 -5.96 14.23 -8.51
N LEU A 88 -5.90 12.97 -8.93
CA LEU A 88 -5.60 11.85 -8.04
C LEU A 88 -4.24 11.99 -7.37
N LEU A 89 -3.19 12.31 -8.13
CA LEU A 89 -1.85 12.56 -7.59
C LEU A 89 -1.81 13.80 -6.71
N GLY A 90 -2.54 14.86 -7.07
CA GLY A 90 -2.69 16.08 -6.26
C GLY A 90 -3.31 15.80 -4.89
N ASP A 91 -4.37 14.99 -4.85
CA ASP A 91 -5.03 14.58 -3.61
C ASP A 91 -4.13 13.63 -2.80
N LEU A 92 -3.52 12.65 -3.47
CA LEU A 92 -2.65 11.65 -2.84
C LEU A 92 -1.40 12.27 -2.21
N LEU A 93 -0.73 13.16 -2.95
CA LEU A 93 0.55 13.76 -2.56
C LEU A 93 0.39 15.13 -1.89
N ARG A 94 -0.84 15.64 -1.74
CA ARG A 94 -1.15 16.99 -1.22
C ARG A 94 -0.43 18.08 -2.00
N ILE A 95 -0.70 18.14 -3.30
CA ILE A 95 -0.15 19.13 -4.21
C ILE A 95 -1.31 19.95 -4.81
N PRO A 96 -1.53 21.20 -4.36
CA PRO A 96 -0.82 21.93 -3.30
C PRO A 96 -1.16 21.43 -1.88
N VAL A 97 -0.31 21.75 -0.90
CA VAL A 97 -0.45 21.26 0.49
C VAL A 97 -1.69 21.79 1.19
N ALA A 98 -2.04 23.07 0.98
CA ALA A 98 -3.23 23.72 1.54
C ALA A 98 -3.45 23.42 3.04
N ASP A 99 -2.38 23.56 3.85
CA ASP A 99 -2.34 23.28 5.29
C ASP A 99 -2.74 21.85 5.72
N LYS A 100 -2.76 20.91 4.78
CA LYS A 100 -3.04 19.48 5.02
C LYS A 100 -1.86 18.64 4.50
N PRO A 101 -0.74 18.57 5.23
CA PRO A 101 0.48 17.91 4.75
C PRO A 101 0.43 16.39 4.75
N ILE A 102 -0.63 15.79 5.32
CA ILE A 102 -0.77 14.34 5.48
C ILE A 102 -1.97 13.86 4.65
N SER A 103 -1.72 12.80 3.87
CA SER A 103 -2.77 12.01 3.23
C SER A 103 -2.85 10.65 3.93
N ILE A 104 -4.05 10.29 4.36
CA ILE A 104 -4.34 9.00 5.00
C ILE A 104 -5.18 8.20 4.01
N ILE A 105 -4.72 7.00 3.71
CA ILE A 105 -5.42 6.07 2.82
C ILE A 105 -6.04 5.01 3.72
N ASP A 106 -7.32 5.16 4.00
CA ASP A 106 -8.06 4.17 4.76
C ASP A 106 -8.43 2.98 3.87
N LEU A 107 -7.93 1.81 4.25
CA LEU A 107 -8.19 0.53 3.58
C LEU A 107 -9.07 -0.39 4.43
N ALA A 108 -9.71 0.14 5.48
CA ALA A 108 -10.69 -0.60 6.25
C ALA A 108 -11.83 -1.11 5.35
N GLY A 109 -12.20 -2.38 5.53
CA GLY A 109 -13.24 -3.03 4.73
C GLY A 109 -12.80 -3.48 3.33
N VAL A 110 -11.58 -3.15 2.88
CA VAL A 110 -11.04 -3.69 1.63
C VAL A 110 -10.59 -5.14 1.84
N PRO A 111 -10.99 -6.10 0.97
CA PRO A 111 -10.54 -7.48 1.07
C PRO A 111 -9.01 -7.61 0.95
N THR A 112 -8.42 -8.48 1.78
CA THR A 112 -6.96 -8.66 1.91
C THR A 112 -6.25 -8.93 0.58
N GLU A 113 -6.87 -9.70 -0.33
CA GLU A 113 -6.28 -10.00 -1.64
C GLU A 113 -6.13 -8.74 -2.50
N ILE A 114 -7.05 -7.77 -2.31
CA ILE A 114 -7.12 -6.54 -3.09
C ILE A 114 -6.22 -5.46 -2.48
N ILE A 115 -6.12 -5.42 -1.14
CA ILE A 115 -5.25 -4.46 -0.43
C ILE A 115 -3.83 -4.48 -1.03
N ASN A 116 -3.24 -5.66 -1.23
CA ASN A 116 -1.88 -5.76 -1.80
C ASN A 116 -1.77 -5.13 -3.19
N VAL A 117 -2.78 -5.30 -4.04
CA VAL A 117 -2.80 -4.72 -5.39
C VAL A 117 -2.93 -3.20 -5.33
N VAL A 118 -3.79 -2.70 -4.43
CA VAL A 118 -3.99 -1.26 -4.22
C VAL A 118 -2.69 -0.62 -3.72
N VAL A 119 -2.09 -1.16 -2.67
CA VAL A 119 -0.83 -0.65 -2.10
C VAL A 119 0.29 -0.73 -3.15
N SER A 120 0.41 -1.83 -3.89
CA SER A 120 1.41 -1.94 -4.98
C SER A 120 1.22 -0.86 -6.04
N THR A 121 -0.03 -0.58 -6.43
CA THR A 121 -0.35 0.41 -7.45
C THR A 121 -0.04 1.83 -6.97
N LEU A 122 -0.47 2.19 -5.76
CA LEU A 122 -0.19 3.49 -5.14
C LEU A 122 1.32 3.71 -4.96
N THR A 123 2.02 2.71 -4.44
CA THR A 123 3.49 2.73 -4.27
C THR A 123 4.19 2.98 -5.60
N ARG A 124 3.78 2.26 -6.66
CA ARG A 124 4.31 2.48 -8.00
C ARG A 124 4.04 3.89 -8.50
N MET A 125 2.81 4.38 -8.35
CA MET A 125 2.42 5.73 -8.79
C MET A 125 3.23 6.83 -8.10
N ILE A 126 3.44 6.73 -6.78
CA ILE A 126 4.25 7.67 -6.01
C ILE A 126 5.69 7.69 -6.52
N LEU A 127 6.29 6.51 -6.70
CA LEU A 127 7.67 6.41 -7.18
C LEU A 127 7.81 6.90 -8.62
N ASP A 128 6.89 6.53 -9.52
CA ASP A 128 6.91 6.97 -10.91
C ASP A 128 6.77 8.49 -10.98
N TYR A 129 5.83 9.09 -10.24
CA TYR A 129 5.73 10.56 -10.13
C TYR A 129 7.07 11.18 -9.72
N ALA A 130 7.72 10.66 -8.67
CA ALA A 130 8.99 11.18 -8.20
C ALA A 130 10.14 11.00 -9.21
N ILE A 131 10.12 9.93 -10.01
CA ILE A 131 11.09 9.69 -11.09
C ILE A 131 10.93 10.73 -12.20
N TRP A 132 9.69 11.00 -12.62
CA TRP A 132 9.37 11.90 -13.73
C TRP A 132 9.38 13.39 -13.34
N ALA A 133 9.16 13.72 -12.07
CA ALA A 133 9.22 15.08 -11.58
C ALA A 133 10.63 15.70 -11.79
N PRO A 134 10.74 16.97 -12.22
CA PRO A 134 12.02 17.67 -12.33
C PRO A 134 12.75 17.68 -10.99
N ARG A 135 14.06 17.38 -10.98
CA ARG A 135 14.85 17.23 -9.74
C ARG A 135 14.70 18.40 -8.77
N GLU A 136 14.69 19.62 -9.28
CA GLU A 136 14.61 20.86 -8.50
C GLU A 136 13.23 21.09 -7.86
N GLN A 137 12.19 20.46 -8.39
CA GLN A 137 10.79 20.62 -7.93
C GLN A 137 10.32 19.45 -7.07
N ARG A 138 11.12 18.38 -6.96
CA ARG A 138 10.78 17.20 -6.15
C ARG A 138 10.63 17.58 -4.69
N LYS A 139 9.45 17.34 -4.14
CA LYS A 139 9.20 17.39 -2.71
C LYS A 139 9.42 16.00 -2.11
N PRO A 140 10.14 15.88 -0.98
CA PRO A 140 10.29 14.60 -0.30
C PRO A 140 8.93 14.03 0.10
N VAL A 141 8.73 12.73 -0.12
CA VAL A 141 7.53 12.00 0.28
C VAL A 141 7.94 10.87 1.22
N LEU A 142 7.29 10.78 2.37
CA LEU A 142 7.38 9.63 3.26
C LEU A 142 6.13 8.76 3.06
N LEU A 143 6.29 7.59 2.45
CA LEU A 143 5.24 6.58 2.38
C LEU A 143 5.30 5.73 3.66
N VAL A 144 4.27 5.81 4.50
CA VAL A 144 4.17 5.00 5.73
C VAL A 144 3.23 3.83 5.49
N CYS A 145 3.71 2.62 5.77
CA CYS A 145 2.91 1.39 5.73
C CYS A 145 2.65 0.90 7.16
N GLU A 146 1.41 1.06 7.62
CA GLU A 146 0.94 0.38 8.84
C GLU A 146 0.73 -1.12 8.61
N GLU A 147 0.95 -1.90 9.65
CA GLU A 147 0.94 -3.36 9.60
C GLU A 147 1.83 -3.91 8.47
N ALA A 148 3.05 -3.35 8.36
CA ALA A 148 3.98 -3.60 7.26
C ALA A 148 4.27 -5.09 7.00
N HIS A 149 4.16 -5.95 8.03
CA HIS A 149 4.31 -7.41 7.89
C HIS A 149 3.27 -8.03 6.94
N ARG A 150 2.12 -7.38 6.71
CA ARG A 150 1.11 -7.82 5.72
C ARG A 150 1.57 -7.62 4.27
N TYR A 151 2.38 -6.57 4.02
CA TYR A 151 2.84 -6.20 2.68
C TYR A 151 4.24 -6.74 2.36
N LEU A 152 5.05 -6.89 3.40
CA LEU A 152 6.43 -7.37 3.31
C LEU A 152 6.63 -8.56 4.27
N PRO A 153 5.89 -9.66 4.10
CA PRO A 153 6.02 -10.80 5.00
C PRO A 153 7.41 -11.45 4.86
N ARG A 154 7.89 -12.06 5.94
CA ARG A 154 9.11 -12.86 5.94
C ARG A 154 8.99 -14.07 5.02
N VAL A 155 7.81 -14.73 5.03
CA VAL A 155 7.48 -15.82 4.12
C VAL A 155 6.81 -15.23 2.88
N ARG A 156 7.52 -15.26 1.76
CA ARG A 156 7.03 -14.72 0.49
C ARG A 156 5.90 -15.57 -0.08
N SER A 157 4.92 -14.90 -0.68
CA SER A 157 3.81 -15.53 -1.37
C SER A 157 3.59 -14.92 -2.76
N THR A 158 2.88 -15.63 -3.64
CA THR A 158 2.47 -15.06 -4.94
C THR A 158 1.54 -13.86 -4.80
N VAL A 159 0.74 -13.82 -3.73
CA VAL A 159 -0.22 -12.76 -3.43
C VAL A 159 0.49 -11.45 -3.07
N THR A 160 1.56 -11.53 -2.26
CA THR A 160 2.31 -10.36 -1.77
C THR A 160 3.43 -9.93 -2.70
N ARG A 161 3.84 -10.78 -3.65
CA ARG A 161 4.96 -10.52 -4.60
C ARG A 161 4.89 -9.16 -5.30
N SER A 162 3.70 -8.71 -5.66
CA SER A 162 3.52 -7.44 -6.38
C SER A 162 3.84 -6.23 -5.50
N VAL A 163 3.35 -6.23 -4.25
CA VAL A 163 3.58 -5.16 -3.28
C VAL A 163 5.00 -5.21 -2.71
N GLU A 164 5.52 -6.41 -2.41
CA GLU A 164 6.90 -6.62 -1.99
C GLU A 164 7.88 -5.98 -2.98
N ARG A 165 7.70 -6.27 -4.28
CA ARG A 165 8.56 -5.72 -5.34
C ARG A 165 8.56 -4.20 -5.36
N GLN A 166 7.42 -3.54 -5.16
CA GLN A 166 7.33 -2.08 -5.23
C GLN A 166 7.91 -1.43 -3.97
N LEU A 167 7.60 -1.97 -2.79
CA LEU A 167 8.13 -1.43 -1.53
C LEU A 167 9.63 -1.67 -1.39
N GLU A 168 10.14 -2.86 -1.74
CA GLU A 168 11.59 -3.13 -1.78
C GLU A 168 12.31 -2.23 -2.81
N ARG A 169 11.66 -1.88 -3.92
CA ARG A 169 12.20 -0.92 -4.89
C ARG A 169 12.32 0.48 -4.29
N ILE A 170 11.32 0.96 -3.55
CA ILE A 170 11.44 2.23 -2.81
C ILE A 170 12.56 2.14 -1.76
N ALA A 171 12.64 1.04 -1.01
CA ALA A 171 13.67 0.87 0.00
C ALA A 171 15.10 0.95 -0.59
N ARG A 172 15.31 0.40 -1.79
CA ARG A 172 16.63 0.42 -2.47
C ARG A 172 16.92 1.72 -3.22
N GLU A 173 15.93 2.27 -3.92
CA GLU A 173 16.15 3.35 -4.91
C GLU A 173 15.45 4.66 -4.57
N GLY A 174 14.45 4.64 -3.67
CA GLY A 174 13.56 5.76 -3.38
C GLY A 174 14.30 7.01 -2.93
N ARG A 175 15.37 6.86 -2.13
CA ARG A 175 16.22 7.96 -1.66
C ARG A 175 16.76 8.82 -2.81
N LYS A 176 17.09 8.23 -3.96
CA LYS A 176 17.57 8.96 -5.16
C LYS A 176 16.51 9.90 -5.75
N TYR A 177 15.23 9.60 -5.50
CA TYR A 177 14.09 10.32 -6.04
C TYR A 177 13.34 11.13 -4.97
N GLY A 178 13.82 11.14 -3.72
CA GLY A 178 13.15 11.83 -2.62
C GLY A 178 11.95 11.08 -2.05
N VAL A 179 11.87 9.76 -2.25
CA VAL A 179 10.81 8.92 -1.68
C VAL A 179 11.40 8.05 -0.57
N CYS A 180 10.92 8.24 0.65
CA CYS A 180 11.30 7.46 1.82
C CYS A 180 10.19 6.47 2.17
N LEU A 181 10.56 5.34 2.76
CA LEU A 181 9.64 4.31 3.25
C LEU A 181 9.69 4.26 4.78
N GLY A 182 8.54 4.39 5.41
CA GLY A 182 8.32 4.15 6.84
C GLY A 182 7.54 2.85 7.03
N LEU A 183 8.06 1.94 7.84
CA LEU A 183 7.40 0.67 8.13
C LEU A 183 6.99 0.64 9.60
N VAL A 184 5.69 0.43 9.85
CA VAL A 184 5.14 0.32 11.21
C VAL A 184 4.58 -1.09 11.36
N THR A 185 5.04 -1.83 12.37
CA THR A 185 4.57 -3.19 12.64
C THR A 185 4.74 -3.54 14.11
N GLN A 186 3.78 -4.30 14.64
CA GLN A 186 3.85 -4.91 15.96
C GLN A 186 4.58 -6.27 15.98
N ARG A 187 4.85 -6.84 14.79
CA ARG A 187 5.49 -8.16 14.61
C ARG A 187 6.73 -8.06 13.71
N PRO A 188 7.84 -7.48 14.20
CA PRO A 188 9.06 -7.37 13.40
C PRO A 188 9.62 -8.74 12.94
N SER A 189 9.42 -9.83 13.71
CA SER A 189 9.85 -11.19 13.31
C SER A 189 9.11 -11.76 12.09
N GLU A 190 7.93 -11.21 11.76
CA GLU A 190 7.15 -11.57 10.58
C GLU A 190 7.47 -10.67 9.37
N LEU A 191 8.29 -9.64 9.52
CA LEU A 191 8.67 -8.71 8.46
C LEU A 191 9.86 -9.24 7.64
N SER A 192 9.91 -8.91 6.35
CA SER A 192 11.00 -9.23 5.44
C SER A 192 12.35 -8.73 5.98
N GLU A 193 13.31 -9.64 6.13
CA GLU A 193 14.69 -9.32 6.50
C GLU A 193 15.32 -8.33 5.52
N THR A 194 14.98 -8.45 4.23
CA THR A 194 15.45 -7.51 3.20
C THR A 194 14.92 -6.11 3.50
N ALA A 195 13.64 -5.96 3.79
CA ALA A 195 13.06 -4.64 4.11
C ALA A 195 13.66 -4.05 5.40
N LEU A 196 13.77 -4.87 6.45
CA LEU A 196 14.39 -4.47 7.71
C LEU A 196 15.84 -4.01 7.53
N SER A 197 16.64 -4.71 6.71
CA SER A 197 18.03 -4.34 6.44
C SER A 197 18.21 -2.98 5.75
N GLN A 198 17.17 -2.51 5.06
CA GLN A 198 17.18 -1.20 4.38
C GLN A 198 16.65 -0.07 5.29
N CYS A 199 16.17 -0.39 6.49
CA CYS A 199 15.72 0.61 7.45
C CYS A 199 16.93 1.26 8.13
N GLY A 200 17.32 2.44 7.65
CA GLY A 200 18.45 3.19 8.20
C GLY A 200 18.17 3.77 9.59
N THR A 201 16.92 3.85 10.04
CA THR A 201 16.55 4.33 11.38
C THR A 201 15.43 3.47 11.94
N ILE A 202 15.58 3.04 13.19
CA ILE A 202 14.65 2.16 13.88
C ILE A 202 14.19 2.85 15.15
N LEU A 203 12.87 3.01 15.27
CA LEU A 203 12.18 3.44 16.49
C LEU A 203 11.51 2.20 17.08
N SER A 204 12.03 1.71 18.20
CA SER A 204 11.48 0.53 18.87
C SER A 204 10.75 0.94 20.15
N MET A 205 9.47 0.58 20.22
CA MET A 205 8.65 0.70 21.42
C MET A 205 8.64 -0.64 22.18
N ARG A 206 7.87 -0.74 23.27
CA ARG A 206 7.80 -1.97 24.06
C ARG A 206 7.42 -3.18 23.19
N LEU A 207 8.31 -4.18 23.16
CA LEU A 207 8.10 -5.49 22.54
C LEU A 207 8.28 -6.58 23.59
N ASN A 208 7.24 -7.39 23.82
CA ASN A 208 7.26 -8.45 24.84
C ASN A 208 7.73 -9.81 24.29
N ASN A 209 7.58 -10.02 22.98
CA ASN A 209 7.90 -11.29 22.34
C ASN A 209 9.41 -11.43 22.11
N LEU A 210 9.99 -12.56 22.55
CA LEU A 210 11.43 -12.82 22.44
C LEU A 210 11.92 -12.95 20.99
N ASN A 211 11.11 -13.51 20.09
CA ASN A 211 11.47 -13.61 18.67
C ASN A 211 11.51 -12.23 18.02
N ASP A 212 10.57 -11.35 18.36
CA ASP A 212 10.55 -9.96 17.89
C ASP A 212 11.75 -9.17 18.41
N GLN A 213 12.11 -9.35 19.69
CA GLN A 213 13.32 -8.75 20.26
C GLN A 213 14.60 -9.27 19.59
N ALA A 214 14.68 -10.59 19.33
CA ALA A 214 15.83 -11.19 18.65
C ALA A 214 15.98 -10.66 17.22
N GLN A 215 14.88 -10.55 16.48
CA GLN A 215 14.87 -9.97 15.13
C GLN A 215 15.35 -8.51 15.16
N LEU A 216 14.85 -7.72 16.10
CA LEU A 216 15.27 -6.33 16.26
C LEU A 216 16.76 -6.22 16.60
N ARG A 217 17.27 -7.06 17.53
CA ARG A 217 18.69 -7.10 17.91
C ARG A 217 19.60 -7.39 16.73
N ALA A 218 19.15 -8.23 15.80
CA ALA A 218 19.88 -8.57 14.58
C ALA A 218 20.00 -7.37 13.62
N CYS A 219 18.99 -6.49 13.57
CA CYS A 219 18.95 -5.32 12.69
C CYS A 219 19.64 -4.08 13.30
N MET A 220 19.88 -4.05 14.60
CA MET A 220 20.49 -2.93 15.30
C MET A 220 22.03 -2.97 15.28
N SER A 221 22.65 -1.78 15.28
CA SER A 221 24.10 -1.64 15.44
C SER A 221 24.57 -2.14 16.80
N GLU A 222 25.85 -2.51 16.92
CA GLU A 222 26.41 -3.12 18.14
C GLU A 222 26.15 -2.25 19.39
N GLY A 223 26.36 -0.94 19.30
CA GLY A 223 26.09 0.00 20.40
C GLY A 223 24.62 0.10 20.81
N ALA A 224 23.68 -0.25 19.92
CA ALA A 224 22.26 -0.25 20.22
C ALA A 224 21.74 -1.60 20.76
N ARG A 225 22.51 -2.69 20.61
CA ARG A 225 22.11 -4.03 21.09
C ARG A 225 21.91 -4.09 22.61
N ALA A 226 22.71 -3.33 23.37
CA ALA A 226 22.54 -3.21 24.82
C ALA A 226 21.20 -2.55 25.20
N MET A 227 20.64 -1.70 24.32
CA MET A 227 19.33 -1.10 24.56
C MET A 227 18.17 -2.04 24.26
N VAL A 228 18.40 -3.16 23.57
CA VAL A 228 17.36 -4.17 23.33
C VAL A 228 16.91 -4.81 24.63
N ASP A 229 17.82 -5.01 25.57
CA ASP A 229 17.54 -5.65 26.86
C ASP A 229 16.54 -4.82 27.70
N VAL A 230 16.44 -3.50 27.46
CA VAL A 230 15.47 -2.64 28.15
C VAL A 230 14.13 -2.51 27.41
N ILE A 231 14.02 -2.97 26.16
CA ILE A 231 12.81 -2.81 25.33
C ILE A 231 11.57 -3.43 25.98
N ALA A 232 11.73 -4.60 26.61
CA ALA A 232 10.64 -5.27 27.32
C ALA A 232 10.11 -4.47 28.52
N THR A 233 10.93 -3.56 29.07
CA THR A 233 10.61 -2.76 30.27
C THR A 233 10.13 -1.35 29.95
N LEU A 234 10.13 -0.96 28.67
CA LEU A 234 9.68 0.37 28.24
C LEU A 234 8.23 0.61 28.65
N LYS A 235 7.96 1.80 29.18
CA LYS A 235 6.60 2.25 29.47
C LYS A 235 5.93 2.79 28.21
N ASN A 236 4.62 3.02 28.29
CA ASN A 236 3.90 3.71 27.22
C ASN A 236 4.60 5.04 26.91
N ARG A 237 4.75 5.33 25.61
CA ARG A 237 5.48 6.49 25.06
C ARG A 237 7.00 6.42 25.20
N GLU A 238 7.59 5.44 25.87
CA GLU A 238 9.04 5.26 25.82
C GLU A 238 9.44 4.52 24.53
N CYS A 239 10.54 4.97 23.93
CA CYS A 239 11.05 4.43 22.68
C CYS A 239 12.58 4.39 22.71
N VAL A 240 13.18 3.35 22.16
CA VAL A 240 14.61 3.29 21.82
C VAL A 240 14.76 3.64 20.35
N ILE A 241 15.54 4.68 20.06
CA ILE A 241 15.85 5.11 18.69
C ILE A 241 17.30 4.76 18.37
N SER A 242 17.54 4.23 17.18
CA SER A 242 18.88 3.90 16.68
C SER A 242 18.98 4.03 15.16
N GLY A 243 20.21 4.16 14.66
CA GLY A 243 20.51 4.32 13.23
C GLY A 243 20.77 5.77 12.83
N ASP A 244 20.76 6.04 11.53
CA ASP A 244 21.23 7.29 10.92
C ASP A 244 20.45 8.55 11.33
N GLY A 245 19.23 8.39 11.85
CA GLY A 245 18.38 9.49 12.30
C GLY A 245 18.76 10.08 13.66
N VAL A 246 19.70 9.47 14.38
CA VAL A 246 20.17 9.93 15.70
C VAL A 246 21.70 9.80 15.81
N PRO A 247 22.39 10.71 16.53
CA PRO A 247 23.86 10.68 16.63
C PRO A 247 24.38 9.47 17.41
N VAL A 248 23.62 9.03 18.41
CA VAL A 248 23.88 7.82 19.19
C VAL A 248 22.54 7.14 19.50
N PRO A 249 22.52 5.80 19.65
CA PRO A 249 21.33 5.13 20.16
C PRO A 249 20.91 5.75 21.49
N MET A 250 19.61 6.03 21.64
CA MET A 250 19.09 6.71 22.83
C MET A 250 17.68 6.26 23.16
N ARG A 251 17.35 6.29 24.45
CA ARG A 251 15.98 6.14 24.93
C ARG A 251 15.33 7.52 25.03
N VAL A 252 14.16 7.67 24.42
CA VAL A 252 13.38 8.90 24.40
C VAL A 252 11.98 8.67 24.94
N LEU A 253 11.33 9.76 25.36
CA LEU A 253 9.91 9.81 25.67
C LEU A 253 9.20 10.57 24.54
N ILE A 254 8.23 9.94 23.89
CA ILE A 254 7.46 10.52 22.81
C ILE A 254 6.41 11.48 23.38
N ASP A 255 6.35 12.70 22.82
CA ASP A 255 5.34 13.70 23.19
C ASP A 255 3.94 13.26 22.78
N THR A 256 2.94 13.70 23.55
CA THR A 256 1.53 13.54 23.19
C THR A 256 1.11 14.63 22.22
N VAL A 257 0.18 14.31 21.32
CA VAL A 257 -0.50 15.31 20.51
C VAL A 257 -1.69 15.92 21.26
N ALA A 258 -2.13 17.10 20.85
CA ALA A 258 -3.32 17.75 21.38
C ALA A 258 -4.57 16.86 21.19
N GLU A 259 -5.55 16.96 22.09
CA GLU A 259 -6.75 16.10 22.10
C GLU A 259 -7.52 16.13 20.77
N ASP A 260 -7.63 17.31 20.15
CA ASP A 260 -8.27 17.53 18.84
C ASP A 260 -7.52 16.88 17.66
N ARG A 261 -6.30 16.41 17.90
CA ARG A 261 -5.43 15.77 16.90
C ARG A 261 -5.16 14.30 17.19
N LYS A 262 -5.72 13.74 18.27
CA LYS A 262 -5.59 12.32 18.56
C LYS A 262 -6.43 11.52 17.55
N PRO A 263 -5.93 10.37 17.07
CA PRO A 263 -6.75 9.46 16.29
C PRO A 263 -7.91 8.94 17.15
N ALA A 264 -9.04 8.63 16.51
CA ALA A 264 -10.17 7.96 17.16
C ALA A 264 -9.84 6.46 17.34
N SER A 265 -8.92 6.17 18.27
CA SER A 265 -8.35 4.84 18.49
C SER A 265 -8.51 4.36 19.93
N ASP A 266 -9.44 4.93 20.69
CA ASP A 266 -9.68 4.45 22.06
C ASP A 266 -10.28 3.04 21.99
N ASP A 267 -9.56 2.08 22.58
CA ASP A 267 -10.06 0.73 22.73
C ASP A 267 -11.37 0.76 23.52
N PRO A 268 -12.40 0.00 23.10
CA PRO A 268 -13.63 -0.09 23.85
C PRO A 268 -13.33 -0.61 25.25
N VAL A 269 -13.87 0.05 26.28
CA VAL A 269 -13.72 -0.40 27.67
C VAL A 269 -14.61 -1.62 27.88
N PHE A 270 -14.07 -2.81 27.57
CA PHE A 270 -14.81 -4.07 27.59
C PHE A 270 -15.55 -4.31 28.90
N SER A 271 -14.94 -4.00 30.05
CA SER A 271 -15.57 -4.18 31.36
C SER A 271 -16.83 -3.31 31.55
N THR A 272 -16.82 -2.08 31.04
CA THR A 272 -17.99 -1.18 31.06
C THR A 272 -19.01 -1.58 30.01
N SER A 273 -18.57 -2.02 28.83
CA SER A 273 -19.48 -2.47 27.78
C SER A 273 -20.18 -3.78 28.14
N TRP A 274 -19.50 -4.72 28.80
CA TRP A 274 -20.09 -6.00 29.24
C TRP A 274 -21.01 -5.87 30.44
N SER A 275 -20.87 -4.81 31.24
CA SER A 275 -21.78 -4.55 32.36
C SER A 275 -23.11 -3.93 31.91
N GLN A 276 -23.23 -3.55 30.64
CA GLN A 276 -24.44 -3.05 30.02
C GLN A 276 -25.09 -4.15 29.17
N ASP A 277 -26.40 -4.28 29.25
CA ASP A 277 -27.13 -5.23 28.40
C ASP A 277 -27.20 -4.70 26.96
N ALA A 278 -26.93 -5.58 25.99
CA ALA A 278 -27.04 -5.25 24.58
C ALA A 278 -28.49 -5.52 24.12
N GLY A 279 -29.26 -4.45 23.89
CA GLY A 279 -30.66 -4.58 23.50
C GLY A 279 -30.84 -5.43 22.23
N ALA A 280 -31.90 -6.24 22.19
CA ALA A 280 -32.24 -7.10 21.05
C ALA A 280 -32.42 -6.31 19.73
N GLU A 281 -32.74 -5.02 19.81
CA GLU A 281 -32.83 -4.11 18.67
C GLU A 281 -31.48 -3.91 17.99
N LEU A 282 -30.38 -3.74 18.75
CA LEU A 282 -29.02 -3.62 18.21
C LEU A 282 -28.62 -4.89 17.47
N LEU A 283 -28.96 -6.07 18.02
CA LEU A 283 -28.68 -7.34 17.37
C LEU A 283 -29.45 -7.46 16.05
N ASN A 284 -30.75 -7.15 16.07
CA ASN A 284 -31.58 -7.20 14.87
C ASN A 284 -31.09 -6.22 13.79
N GLU A 285 -30.74 -4.98 14.16
CA GLU A 285 -30.14 -4.01 13.26
C GLU A 285 -28.81 -4.51 12.68
N THR A 286 -27.94 -5.05 13.52
CA THR A 286 -26.61 -5.54 13.10
C THR A 286 -26.76 -6.71 12.14
N VAL A 287 -27.62 -7.68 12.44
CA VAL A 287 -27.92 -8.81 11.56
C VAL A 287 -28.53 -8.32 10.24
N ASN A 288 -29.40 -7.31 10.28
CA ASN A 288 -29.96 -6.71 9.07
C ASN A 288 -28.93 -5.97 8.23
N ARG A 289 -27.96 -5.27 8.85
CA ARG A 289 -26.83 -4.64 8.14
C ARG A 289 -25.91 -5.69 7.52
N TRP A 290 -25.55 -6.73 8.28
CA TRP A 290 -24.74 -7.84 7.79
C TRP A 290 -25.37 -8.50 6.56
N ARG A 291 -26.67 -8.81 6.60
CA ARG A 291 -27.40 -9.38 5.46
C ARG A 291 -27.43 -8.47 4.23
N LYS A 292 -27.26 -7.16 4.39
CA LYS A 292 -27.36 -6.17 3.31
C LYS A 292 -26.02 -5.81 2.67
N GLU A 293 -24.89 -6.38 3.11
CA GLU A 293 -23.53 -6.05 2.62
C GLU A 293 -23.29 -4.53 2.51
N ARG A 294 -23.74 -3.77 3.51
CA ARG A 294 -23.49 -2.32 3.64
C ARG A 294 -22.66 -2.03 4.86
#